data_AF-Q388Z7-F1
#
_entry.id   AF-Q388Z7-F1
#
_cell.length_a   1.000
_cell.length_b   1.000
_cell.length_c   1.000
_cell.angle_alpha   90.00
_cell.angle_beta   90.00
_cell.angle_gamma   90.00
#
_symmetry.space_group_name_H-M   'P 1'
#
loop_
_entity.id
_entity.type
_entity.pdbx_description
1 polymer ?
#
loop_
_entity_poly.entity_id
_entity_poly.type
_entity_poly.pdbx_seq_one_letter_code
_entity_poly.pdbx_strand_id
1 'polypeptide(L)'
;MDTLLMIGAIAGGWLGMDLMQRKRINILQETIVRQEVELYRLSRFSHLCAILGTSAAVGAGLYFLYTKLRTFREEPTGSDWTAPPTSYEPSPARNEKEECVVCLQNRRDTLLQPCRHLQVCWACSTGLNSCPTCRSHITTRIHTFNS
;
A
#
# COMPACT_ATOMS: atom_id res chain seq x y z
N MET A 1 -64.28 41.06 53.93
CA MET A 1 -64.24 40.83 52.47
C MET A 1 -62.81 40.89 51.91
N ASP A 2 -61.85 41.42 52.67
CA ASP A 2 -60.48 41.68 52.18
C ASP A 2 -59.59 40.43 52.02
N THR A 3 -59.80 39.38 52.82
CA THR A 3 -58.99 38.15 52.74
C THR A 3 -59.18 37.38 51.44
N LEU A 4 -60.41 37.30 50.92
CA LEU A 4 -60.68 36.62 49.64
C LEU A 4 -60.04 37.35 48.44
N LEU A 5 -60.04 38.68 48.44
CA LEU A 5 -59.37 39.48 47.41
C LEU A 5 -57.85 39.28 47.44
N MET A 6 -57.24 39.23 48.64
CA MET A 6 -55.81 38.95 48.79
C MET A 6 -55.45 37.55 48.27
N ILE A 7 -56.24 36.52 48.60
CA ILE A 7 -56.02 35.15 48.10
C ILE A 7 -56.12 35.11 46.57
N GLY A 8 -57.11 35.79 45.98
CA GLY A 8 -57.28 35.88 44.52
C GLY A 8 -56.08 36.55 43.83
N ALA A 9 -55.58 37.65 44.39
CA ALA A 9 -54.40 38.35 43.87
C ALA A 9 -53.13 37.49 43.96
N ILE A 10 -52.93 36.79 45.08
CA ILE A 10 -51.81 35.85 45.26
C ILE A 10 -51.92 34.73 44.22
N ALA A 11 -53.07 34.04 44.14
CA ALA A 11 -53.27 32.94 43.20
C ALA A 11 -53.05 33.38 41.73
N GLY A 12 -53.53 34.56 41.34
CA GLY A 12 -53.27 35.14 40.03
C GLY A 12 -51.79 35.40 39.77
N GLY A 13 -51.05 35.88 40.78
CA GLY A 13 -49.60 36.04 40.72
C GLY A 13 -48.85 34.72 40.53
N TRP A 14 -49.21 33.67 41.28
CA TRP A 14 -48.62 32.33 41.14
C TRP A 14 -48.90 31.72 39.76
N LEU A 15 -50.13 31.83 39.25
CA LEU A 15 -50.50 31.38 37.91
C LEU A 15 -49.70 32.13 36.83
N GLY A 16 -49.54 33.45 36.98
CA GLY A 16 -48.71 34.26 36.08
C GLY A 16 -47.23 33.82 36.08
N MET A 17 -46.66 33.55 37.26
CA MET A 17 -45.28 33.04 37.37
C MET A 17 -45.13 31.64 36.76
N ASP A 18 -46.06 30.71 37.02
CA ASP A 18 -46.02 29.35 36.46
C ASP A 18 -46.09 29.37 34.93
N LEU A 19 -46.96 30.20 34.35
CA LEU A 19 -47.04 30.39 32.90
C LEU A 19 -45.74 30.96 32.31
N MET A 20 -45.10 31.91 33.00
CA MET A 20 -43.81 32.48 32.56
C MET A 20 -42.66 31.47 32.67
N GLN A 21 -42.64 30.66 33.72
CA GLN A 21 -41.67 29.57 33.91
C GLN A 21 -41.82 28.53 32.81
N ARG A 22 -43.04 28.07 32.52
CA ARG A 22 -43.31 27.11 31.43
C ARG A 22 -42.90 27.65 30.06
N LYS A 23 -43.19 28.93 29.76
CA LYS A 23 -42.73 29.56 28.51
C LYS A 23 -41.21 29.57 28.38
N ARG A 24 -40.48 29.88 29.47
CA ARG A 24 -39.00 29.85 29.49
C ARG A 24 -38.45 28.45 29.28
N ILE A 25 -39.03 27.44 29.94
CA ILE A 25 -38.63 26.03 29.77
C ILE A 25 -38.82 25.58 28.32
N ASN A 26 -39.98 25.87 27.72
CA ASN A 26 -40.24 25.51 26.32
C ASN A 26 -39.23 26.15 25.37
N ILE A 27 -38.93 27.45 25.54
CA ILE A 27 -37.92 28.14 24.73
C ILE A 27 -36.53 27.51 24.91
N LEU A 28 -36.14 27.16 26.14
CA LEU A 28 -34.87 26.48 26.41
C LEU A 28 -34.81 25.08 25.78
N GLN A 29 -35.90 24.33 25.81
CA GLN A 29 -35.97 23.01 25.17
C GLN A 29 -35.84 23.14 23.65
N GLU A 30 -36.51 24.13 23.04
CA GLU A 30 -36.39 24.40 21.60
C GLU A 30 -34.95 24.79 21.20
N THR A 31 -34.26 25.61 22.00
CA THR A 31 -32.86 25.97 21.71
C THR A 31 -31.89 24.80 21.91
N ILE A 32 -32.09 23.96 22.92
CA ILE A 32 -31.28 22.75 23.15
C ILE A 32 -31.42 21.80 21.95
N VAL A 33 -32.65 21.48 21.54
CA VAL A 33 -32.89 20.60 20.39
C VAL A 33 -32.26 21.17 19.11
N ARG A 34 -32.35 22.49 18.91
CA ARG A 34 -31.70 23.15 17.76
C ARG A 34 -30.18 23.03 17.81
N GLN A 35 -29.57 23.17 18.99
CA GLN A 35 -28.14 23.02 19.17
C GLN A 35 -27.67 21.58 18.95
N GLU A 36 -28.42 20.57 19.42
CA GLU A 36 -28.10 19.16 19.22
C GLU A 36 -28.09 18.78 17.72
N VAL A 37 -29.07 19.26 16.95
CA VAL A 37 -29.14 19.00 15.50
C VAL A 37 -27.96 19.62 14.76
N GLU A 38 -27.57 20.85 15.08
CA GLU A 38 -26.41 21.51 14.47
C GLU A 38 -25.09 20.84 14.87
N LEU A 39 -24.94 20.42 16.14
CA LEU A 39 -23.76 19.67 16.60
C LEU A 39 -23.64 18.33 15.87
N TYR A 40 -24.73 17.60 15.70
CA TYR A 40 -24.74 16.33 14.95
C TYR A 40 -24.37 16.54 13.48
N ARG A 41 -24.88 17.61 12.84
CA ARG A 41 -24.55 17.98 11.46
C ARG A 41 -23.07 18.29 11.30
N LEU A 42 -22.49 19.10 12.18
CA LEU A 42 -21.06 19.47 12.14
C LEU A 42 -20.15 18.26 12.42
N SER A 43 -20.47 17.46 13.43
CA SER A 43 -19.71 16.24 13.78
C SER A 43 -19.69 15.25 12.62
N ARG A 44 -20.85 14.98 12.01
CA ARG A 44 -20.95 14.06 10.87
C ARG A 44 -20.13 14.54 9.67
N PHE A 45 -20.16 15.84 9.37
CA PHE A 45 -19.36 16.41 8.27
C PHE A 45 -17.86 16.24 8.53
N SER A 46 -17.41 16.51 9.76
CA SER A 46 -16.01 16.34 10.17
C SER A 46 -15.51 14.90 10.01
N HIS A 47 -16.27 13.91 10.50
CA HIS A 47 -15.89 12.49 10.39
C HIS A 47 -15.81 12.02 8.94
N LEU A 48 -16.78 12.40 8.10
CA LEU A 48 -16.80 12.00 6.70
C LEU A 48 -15.62 12.59 5.92
N CYS A 49 -15.29 13.87 6.14
CA CYS A 49 -14.12 14.49 5.52
C CYS A 49 -12.80 13.82 5.97
N ALA A 50 -12.68 13.49 7.26
CA ALA A 50 -11.50 12.80 7.79
C ALA A 50 -11.34 11.38 7.20
N ILE A 51 -12.43 10.62 7.08
CA ILE A 51 -12.41 9.27 6.49
C ILE A 51 -12.03 9.33 5.00
N LEU A 52 -12.62 10.25 4.23
CA LEU A 52 -12.28 10.40 2.81
C LEU A 52 -10.82 10.82 2.62
N GLY A 53 -10.34 11.80 3.40
CA GLY A 53 -8.96 12.26 3.34
C GLY A 53 -7.94 11.16 3.69
N THR A 54 -8.19 10.39 4.75
CA THR A 54 -7.32 9.27 5.14
C THR A 54 -7.32 8.15 4.10
N SER A 55 -8.47 7.79 3.54
CA SER A 55 -8.53 6.78 2.47
C SER A 55 -7.75 7.18 1.22
N ALA A 56 -7.81 8.46 0.82
CA ALA A 56 -7.08 8.97 -0.33
C ALA A 56 -5.56 8.93 -0.10
N ALA A 57 -5.11 9.32 1.11
CA ALA A 57 -3.71 9.28 1.48
C ALA A 57 -3.15 7.84 1.51
N VAL A 58 -3.89 6.89 2.10
CA VAL A 58 -3.51 5.47 2.10
C VAL A 58 -3.46 4.90 0.68
N GLY A 59 -4.46 5.21 -0.16
CA GLY A 59 -4.48 4.78 -1.55
C GLY A 59 -3.29 5.31 -2.36
N ALA A 60 -2.93 6.58 -2.20
CA ALA A 60 -1.77 7.18 -2.85
C ALA A 60 -0.44 6.54 -2.40
N GLY A 61 -0.29 6.28 -1.09
CA GLY A 61 0.89 5.61 -0.55
C GLY A 61 1.04 4.17 -1.05
N LEU A 62 -0.05 3.41 -1.07
CA LEU A 62 -0.06 2.04 -1.62
C LEU A 62 0.24 2.02 -3.13
N TYR A 63 -0.33 2.96 -3.89
CA TYR A 63 -0.05 3.07 -5.33
C TYR A 63 1.41 3.43 -5.61
N PHE A 64 2.00 4.34 -4.84
CA PHE A 64 3.42 4.69 -4.97
C PHE A 64 4.35 3.53 -4.62
N LEU A 65 4.05 2.79 -3.55
CA LEU A 65 4.78 1.56 -3.21
C LEU A 65 4.66 0.53 -4.33
N TYR A 66 3.47 0.36 -4.88
CA TYR A 66 3.20 -0.55 -5.99
C TYR A 66 4.02 -0.22 -7.24
N THR A 67 4.09 1.04 -7.66
CA THR A 67 4.89 1.45 -8.82
C THR A 67 6.38 1.27 -8.60
N LYS A 68 6.89 1.55 -7.39
CA LYS A 68 8.29 1.25 -7.03
C LYS A 68 8.59 -0.25 -7.14
N LEU A 69 7.74 -1.10 -6.56
CA LEU A 69 7.89 -2.56 -6.66
C LEU A 69 7.83 -3.06 -8.10
N ARG A 70 7.00 -2.44 -8.96
CA ARG A 70 6.98 -2.73 -10.40
C ARG A 70 8.30 -2.40 -11.08
N THR A 71 8.88 -1.23 -10.84
CA THR A 71 10.19 -0.86 -11.44
C THR A 71 11.31 -1.78 -11.00
N PHE A 72 11.26 -2.33 -9.78
CA PHE A 72 12.21 -3.35 -9.33
C PHE A 72 11.99 -4.72 -9.99
N ARG A 73 10.75 -5.03 -10.38
CA ARG A 73 10.40 -6.30 -11.02
C ARG A 73 10.62 -6.29 -12.53
N GLU A 74 10.58 -5.13 -13.15
CA GLU A 74 11.00 -4.96 -14.54
C GLU A 74 12.51 -5.28 -14.62
N GLU A 75 12.80 -6.57 -14.81
CA GLU A 75 14.12 -7.03 -15.20
C GLU A 75 14.47 -6.27 -16.49
N PRO A 76 15.69 -5.74 -16.61
CA PRO A 76 16.08 -4.93 -17.75
C PRO A 76 15.88 -5.74 -19.04
N THR A 77 14.82 -5.43 -19.80
CA THR A 77 14.56 -5.95 -21.13
C THR A 77 15.46 -5.21 -22.12
N GLY A 78 16.77 -5.36 -21.95
CA GLY A 78 17.77 -4.67 -22.75
C GLY A 78 18.96 -5.61 -22.91
N SER A 79 19.23 -5.97 -24.17
CA SER A 79 20.27 -6.90 -24.64
C SER A 79 21.72 -6.48 -24.34
N ASP A 80 21.94 -5.62 -23.36
CA ASP A 80 23.22 -4.99 -23.04
C ASP A 80 23.87 -5.55 -21.77
N TRP A 81 23.09 -6.18 -20.90
CA TRP A 81 23.63 -6.72 -19.67
C TRP A 81 24.32 -8.05 -19.95
N THR A 82 25.64 -8.02 -19.74
CA THR A 82 26.49 -9.18 -19.44
C THR A 82 26.95 -10.07 -20.60
N ALA A 83 27.35 -9.46 -21.72
CA ALA A 83 28.39 -10.08 -22.54
C ALA A 83 29.71 -10.13 -21.73
N PRO A 84 30.49 -11.22 -21.81
CA PRO A 84 31.82 -11.26 -21.23
C PRO A 84 32.73 -10.25 -21.96
N PRO A 85 33.89 -9.89 -21.38
CA PRO A 85 34.87 -9.08 -22.10
C PRO A 85 35.18 -9.70 -23.47
N THR A 86 35.54 -8.87 -24.45
CA THR A 86 35.91 -9.34 -25.80
C THR A 86 37.04 -10.37 -25.79
N SER A 87 37.83 -10.42 -24.72
CA SER A 87 38.85 -11.42 -24.42
C SER A 87 38.34 -12.58 -23.55
N TYR A 88 37.09 -13.02 -23.73
CA TYR A 88 36.54 -14.14 -22.97
C TYR A 88 37.35 -15.41 -23.22
N GLU A 89 38.05 -15.88 -22.20
CA GLU A 89 38.66 -17.20 -22.15
C GLU A 89 37.96 -18.03 -21.09
N PRO A 90 37.38 -19.20 -21.43
CA PRO A 90 36.73 -20.05 -20.45
C PRO A 90 37.76 -20.53 -19.44
N SER A 91 37.51 -20.26 -18.16
CA SER A 91 38.36 -20.77 -17.09
C SER A 91 38.14 -22.27 -16.89
N PRO A 92 39.18 -23.11 -16.77
CA PRO A 92 39.02 -24.53 -16.48
C PRO A 92 38.40 -24.72 -15.10
N ALA A 93 37.53 -25.73 -14.96
CA ALA A 93 36.95 -26.06 -13.68
C ALA A 93 38.01 -26.67 -12.73
N ARG A 94 37.94 -26.33 -11.44
CA ARG A 94 38.87 -26.86 -10.42
C ARG A 94 38.41 -28.21 -9.85
N ASN A 95 37.13 -28.51 -9.97
CA ASN A 95 36.49 -29.73 -9.50
C ASN A 95 35.17 -29.99 -10.25
N GLU A 96 34.68 -31.23 -10.17
CA GLU A 96 33.40 -31.67 -10.77
C GLU A 96 32.21 -30.78 -10.34
N LYS A 97 32.28 -30.25 -9.12
CA LYS A 97 31.22 -29.40 -8.58
C LYS A 97 31.15 -28.06 -9.29
N GLU A 98 32.15 -27.59 -10.00
CA GLU A 98 32.18 -26.29 -10.71
C GLU A 98 32.08 -26.41 -12.23
N GLU A 99 32.02 -27.64 -12.75
CA GLU A 99 32.01 -27.91 -14.18
C GLU A 99 30.68 -27.54 -14.85
N CYS A 100 30.79 -27.03 -16.07
CA CYS A 100 29.68 -26.87 -16.99
C CYS A 100 29.06 -28.23 -17.30
N VAL A 101 27.75 -28.36 -17.10
CA VAL A 101 27.03 -29.63 -17.34
C VAL A 101 26.99 -30.06 -18.82
N VAL A 102 27.44 -29.19 -19.73
CA VAL A 102 27.47 -29.45 -21.19
C VAL A 102 28.84 -29.92 -21.65
N CYS A 103 29.91 -29.18 -21.33
CA CYS A 103 31.26 -29.54 -21.79
C CYS A 103 32.09 -30.31 -20.75
N LEU A 104 31.69 -30.30 -19.47
CA LEU A 104 32.41 -30.97 -18.37
C LEU A 104 33.90 -30.58 -18.28
N GLN A 105 34.24 -29.37 -18.72
CA GLN A 105 35.63 -28.89 -18.81
C GLN A 105 35.77 -27.51 -18.19
N ASN A 106 34.88 -26.60 -18.59
CA ASN A 106 34.96 -25.19 -18.21
C ASN A 106 34.14 -24.93 -16.96
N ARG A 107 34.59 -23.97 -16.14
CA ARG A 107 33.88 -23.46 -14.98
C ARG A 107 32.56 -22.82 -15.41
N ARG A 108 31.53 -23.04 -14.61
CA ARG A 108 30.24 -22.38 -14.79
C ARG A 108 30.32 -20.91 -14.43
N ASP A 109 29.94 -20.07 -15.37
CA ASP A 109 30.03 -18.62 -15.26
C ASP A 109 28.82 -17.92 -15.87
N THR A 110 27.78 -18.64 -16.28
CA THR A 110 26.61 -18.03 -16.94
C THR A 110 25.31 -18.39 -16.26
N LEU A 111 24.58 -17.36 -15.84
CA LEU A 111 23.27 -17.45 -15.22
C LEU A 111 22.18 -17.30 -16.28
N LEU A 112 21.28 -18.28 -16.34
CA LEU A 112 20.20 -18.34 -17.34
C LEU A 112 18.91 -17.74 -16.77
N GLN A 113 18.32 -16.74 -17.43
CA GLN A 113 17.03 -16.16 -17.03
C GLN A 113 15.87 -16.69 -17.89
N PRO A 114 14.66 -16.87 -17.33
CA PRO A 114 14.22 -16.39 -16.00
C PRO A 114 14.47 -17.38 -14.84
N CYS A 115 14.95 -18.60 -15.10
CA CYS A 115 15.05 -19.64 -14.07
C CYS A 115 16.18 -19.47 -13.05
N ARG A 116 17.18 -18.63 -13.36
CA ARG A 116 18.36 -18.31 -12.54
C ARG A 116 19.28 -19.50 -12.20
N HIS A 117 19.31 -20.53 -13.06
CA HIS A 117 20.26 -21.64 -12.91
C HIS A 117 21.66 -21.26 -13.43
N LEU A 118 22.69 -21.43 -12.59
CA LEU A 118 24.11 -21.24 -12.91
C LEU A 118 24.77 -22.59 -13.18
N GLN A 119 24.57 -23.12 -14.39
CA GLN A 119 24.90 -24.52 -14.72
C GLN A 119 25.82 -24.70 -15.93
N VAL A 120 26.06 -23.62 -16.68
CA VAL A 120 26.80 -23.68 -17.94
C VAL A 120 27.87 -22.60 -18.00
N CYS A 121 28.91 -22.84 -18.79
CA CYS A 121 29.84 -21.79 -19.17
C CYS A 121 29.26 -20.93 -20.31
N TRP A 122 29.81 -19.73 -20.53
CA TRP A 122 29.33 -18.78 -21.52
C TRP A 122 29.37 -19.37 -22.92
N ALA A 123 30.48 -20.04 -23.27
CA ALA A 123 30.66 -20.71 -24.55
C ALA A 123 29.57 -21.76 -24.84
N CYS A 124 29.10 -22.51 -23.84
CA CYS A 124 28.02 -23.47 -24.02
C CYS A 124 26.64 -22.81 -24.00
N SER A 125 26.49 -21.68 -23.30
CA SER A 125 25.20 -21.00 -23.14
C SER A 125 24.64 -20.44 -24.45
N THR A 126 25.51 -20.04 -25.39
CA THR A 126 25.14 -19.46 -26.69
C THR A 126 24.40 -20.45 -27.59
N GLY A 127 24.69 -21.75 -27.45
CA GLY A 127 24.03 -22.83 -28.20
C GLY A 127 22.74 -23.38 -27.56
N LEU A 128 22.34 -22.87 -26.40
CA LEU A 128 21.18 -23.38 -25.65
C LEU A 128 19.98 -22.44 -25.77
N ASN A 129 18.80 -23.00 -26.11
CA ASN A 129 17.52 -22.28 -26.09
C ASN A 129 16.70 -22.55 -24.82
N SER A 130 17.03 -23.62 -24.09
CA SER A 130 16.33 -24.03 -22.87
C SER A 130 17.33 -24.42 -21.79
N CYS A 131 16.95 -24.21 -20.52
CA CYS A 131 17.79 -24.57 -19.39
C CYS A 131 17.91 -26.11 -19.26
N PRO A 132 19.13 -26.67 -19.13
CA PRO A 132 19.32 -28.12 -19.01
C PRO A 132 18.69 -28.72 -17.73
N THR A 133 18.50 -27.93 -16.67
CA THR A 133 17.90 -28.43 -15.41
C THR A 133 16.39 -28.30 -15.34
N CYS A 134 15.84 -27.13 -15.65
CA CYS A 134 14.40 -26.89 -15.49
C CYS A 134 13.63 -26.82 -16.81
N ARG A 135 14.32 -26.91 -17.96
CA ARG A 135 13.74 -26.86 -19.32
C ARG A 135 13.00 -25.55 -19.66
N SER A 136 13.10 -24.51 -18.82
CA SER A 136 12.54 -23.19 -19.12
C SER A 136 13.25 -22.58 -20.33
N HIS A 137 12.49 -21.86 -21.16
CA HIS A 137 13.05 -21.07 -22.27
C HIS A 137 14.00 -19.99 -21.74
N ILE A 138 15.17 -19.85 -22.38
CA ILE A 138 16.20 -18.87 -22.00
C ILE A 138 15.91 -17.55 -22.72
N THR A 139 15.62 -16.49 -21.97
CA THR A 139 15.37 -15.15 -22.53
C THR A 139 16.62 -14.29 -22.51
N THR A 140 17.36 -14.32 -21.42
CA THR A 140 18.58 -13.52 -21.21
C THR A 140 19.65 -14.37 -20.53
N ARG A 141 20.92 -14.02 -20.76
CA ARG A 141 22.11 -14.72 -20.24
C ARG A 141 22.99 -13.69 -19.56
N ILE A 142 23.41 -13.98 -18.33
CA ILE A 142 24.22 -13.09 -17.52
C ILE A 142 25.56 -13.79 -17.26
N HIS A 143 26.66 -13.24 -17.79
CA HIS A 143 28.01 -13.64 -17.41
C HIS A 143 28.34 -13.23 -15.97
N THR A 144 28.88 -14.15 -15.19
CA THR A 144 29.15 -14.01 -13.76
C THR A 144 30.60 -14.39 -13.49
N PHE A 145 31.32 -13.54 -12.74
CA PHE A 145 32.66 -13.85 -12.29
C PHE A 145 32.56 -14.65 -11.00
N ASN A 146 32.59 -15.97 -11.10
CA ASN A 146 32.75 -16.82 -9.94
C ASN A 146 34.26 -16.87 -9.62
N SER A 147 34.68 -16.34 -8.47
CA SER A 147 36.09 -16.32 -8.02
C SER A 147 36.52 -17.66 -7.45
#